data_AF-A0A6A7LM24-F1
#
_entry.id   AF-A0A6A7LM24-F1
#
_cell.length_a   1.000
_cell.length_b   1.000
_cell.length_c   1.000
_cell.angle_alpha   90.00
_cell.angle_beta   90.00
_cell.angle_gamma   90.00
#
_symmetry.space_group_name_H-M   'P 1'
#
loop_
_entity.id
_entity.type
_entity.pdbx_description
1 polymer ?
#
loop_
_entity_poly.entity_id
_entity_poly.type
_entity_poly.pdbx_seq_one_letter_code
_entity_poly.pdbx_strand_id
1 'polypeptide(L)'
;MEYNDIDISNSKFKRKVKMPKAYPDQEEPLSLTDIRELLEYNSNHRLRAFLILLLSSGMRAMEACSLRLQDVDFSSSPTKITIRREYSKTRRIRTIYCSDEAT
;
A
#
# COMPACT_ATOMS: atom_id res chain seq x y z
N MET A 1 29.64 0.82 -27.72
CA MET A 1 28.45 0.05 -28.16
C MET A 1 28.19 0.54 -29.56
N GLU A 2 28.51 -0.28 -30.55
CA GLU A 2 28.42 0.07 -31.96
C GLU A 2 27.07 -0.40 -32.49
N TYR A 3 26.40 0.45 -33.27
CA TYR A 3 25.16 0.08 -33.97
C TYR A 3 25.28 0.59 -35.39
N ASN A 4 25.29 -0.33 -36.37
CA ASN A 4 25.52 -0.04 -37.79
C ASN A 4 26.79 0.80 -38.05
N ASP A 5 27.95 0.36 -37.54
CA ASP A 5 29.27 1.02 -37.73
C ASP A 5 29.36 2.48 -37.27
N ILE A 6 28.42 2.95 -36.44
CA ILE A 6 28.46 4.27 -35.79
C ILE A 6 28.83 4.09 -34.32
N ASP A 7 29.88 4.76 -33.90
CA ASP A 7 30.31 4.74 -32.51
C ASP A 7 29.41 5.64 -31.64
N ILE A 8 28.61 5.00 -30.78
CA ILE A 8 27.64 5.69 -29.93
C ILE A 8 28.25 5.91 -28.55
N SER A 9 28.63 7.16 -28.28
CA SER A 9 28.97 7.57 -26.92
C SER A 9 27.70 7.64 -26.05
N ASN A 10 27.64 6.82 -25.00
CA ASN A 10 26.51 6.74 -24.07
C ASN A 10 26.08 8.10 -23.50
N SER A 11 27.05 8.99 -23.24
CA SER A 11 26.81 10.34 -22.69
C SER A 11 26.07 11.24 -23.68
N LYS A 12 26.42 11.21 -24.97
CA LYS A 12 25.71 11.98 -26.01
C LYS A 12 24.34 11.38 -26.30
N PHE A 13 24.22 10.05 -26.26
CA PHE A 13 22.96 9.34 -26.50
C PHE A 13 21.92 9.68 -25.44
N LYS A 14 22.24 9.51 -24.14
CA LYS A 14 21.31 9.82 -23.03
C LYS A 14 20.88 11.29 -22.98
N ARG A 15 21.71 12.21 -23.47
CA ARG A 15 21.39 13.65 -23.53
C ARG A 15 20.47 14.00 -24.70
N LYS A 16 20.62 13.32 -25.84
CA LYS A 16 19.89 13.64 -27.08
C LYS A 16 18.64 12.80 -27.27
N VAL A 17 18.56 11.61 -26.65
CA VAL A 17 17.46 10.66 -26.82
C VAL A 17 16.67 10.57 -25.53
N LYS A 18 15.38 10.92 -25.60
CA LYS A 18 14.44 10.68 -24.51
C LYS A 18 14.00 9.22 -24.58
N MET A 19 14.43 8.41 -23.61
CA MET A 19 14.03 7.02 -23.53
C MET A 19 12.51 6.91 -23.35
N PRO A 20 11.85 5.93 -23.99
CA PRO A 20 10.45 5.65 -23.73
C PRO A 20 10.26 5.34 -22.24
N LYS A 21 9.15 5.82 -21.67
CA LYS A 21 8.77 5.46 -20.31
C LYS A 21 8.31 4.00 -20.33
N ALA A 22 8.98 3.16 -19.55
CA ALA A 22 8.43 1.83 -19.25
C ALA A 22 7.16 2.03 -18.42
N TYR A 23 6.05 1.51 -18.91
CA TYR A 23 4.82 1.43 -18.14
C TYR A 23 4.81 0.07 -17.43
N PRO A 24 4.49 0.02 -16.14
CA PRO A 24 4.32 -1.25 -15.45
C PRO A 24 3.15 -2.01 -16.09
N ASP A 25 3.25 -3.33 -16.10
CA ASP A 25 2.15 -4.20 -16.47
C ASP A 25 0.97 -4.00 -15.50
N GLN A 26 -0.25 -4.27 -15.96
CA GLN A 26 -1.41 -4.19 -15.08
C GLN A 26 -1.38 -5.35 -14.07
N GLU A 27 -1.45 -5.01 -12.80
CA GLU A 27 -1.64 -5.97 -11.71
C GLU A 27 -3.10 -6.43 -11.67
N GLU A 28 -3.33 -7.72 -11.48
CA GLU A 28 -4.68 -8.27 -11.30
C GLU A 28 -5.23 -7.90 -9.91
N PRO A 29 -6.53 -7.53 -9.80
CA PRO A 29 -7.14 -7.24 -8.52
C PRO A 29 -7.29 -8.52 -7.68
N LEU A 30 -7.17 -8.37 -6.36
CA LEU A 30 -7.39 -9.47 -5.41
C LEU A 30 -8.85 -9.94 -5.44
N SER A 31 -9.04 -11.25 -5.54
CA SER A 31 -10.33 -11.90 -5.39
C SER A 31 -10.60 -12.27 -3.92
N LEU A 32 -11.87 -12.57 -3.60
CA LEU A 32 -12.23 -13.03 -2.26
C LEU A 32 -11.61 -14.40 -1.92
N THR A 33 -11.31 -15.23 -2.91
CA THR A 33 -10.60 -16.50 -2.70
C THR A 33 -9.15 -16.24 -2.31
N ASP A 34 -8.47 -15.30 -2.98
CA ASP A 34 -7.07 -14.96 -2.67
C ASP A 34 -6.94 -14.42 -1.24
N ILE A 35 -7.91 -13.60 -0.81
CA ILE A 35 -7.93 -13.06 0.55
C ILE A 35 -8.11 -14.17 1.59
N ARG A 36 -9.00 -15.14 1.33
CA ARG A 36 -9.22 -16.27 2.24
C ARG A 36 -7.98 -17.14 2.36
N GLU A 37 -7.39 -17.53 1.24
CA GLU A 37 -6.14 -18.31 1.23
C GLU A 37 -5.03 -17.58 1.97
N LEU A 38 -4.85 -16.28 1.71
CA LEU A 38 -3.82 -15.47 2.36
C LEU A 38 -4.01 -15.38 3.89
N LEU A 39 -5.25 -15.35 4.38
CA LEU A 39 -5.54 -15.37 5.83
C LEU A 39 -5.38 -16.76 6.45
N GLU A 40 -5.66 -17.83 5.70
CA GLU A 40 -5.53 -19.23 6.15
C GLU A 40 -4.06 -19.66 6.27
N TYR A 41 -3.22 -19.29 5.30
CA TYR A 41 -1.78 -19.60 5.33
C TYR A 41 -1.02 -18.80 6.41
N ASN A 42 -1.64 -17.77 6.98
CA ASN A 42 -0.99 -16.88 7.93
C ASN A 42 -1.14 -17.38 9.37
N SER A 43 -0.10 -18.05 9.87
CA SER A 43 -0.03 -18.50 11.26
C SER A 43 0.26 -17.37 12.27
N ASN A 44 0.74 -16.20 11.81
CA ASN A 44 1.10 -15.09 12.68
C ASN A 44 -0.10 -14.18 12.95
N HIS A 45 -0.62 -14.24 14.18
CA HIS A 45 -1.75 -13.43 14.64
C HIS A 45 -1.55 -11.92 14.42
N ARG A 46 -0.32 -11.40 14.56
CA ARG A 46 -0.03 -9.97 14.36
C ARG A 46 -0.20 -9.58 12.90
N LEU A 47 0.32 -10.41 12.00
CA LEU A 47 0.23 -10.16 10.56
C LEU A 47 -1.20 -10.34 10.07
N ARG A 48 -1.91 -11.35 10.59
CA ARG A 48 -3.33 -11.56 10.30
C ARG A 48 -4.20 -10.37 10.70
N ALA A 49 -4.02 -9.85 11.92
CA ALA A 49 -4.74 -8.66 12.38
C ALA A 49 -4.43 -7.44 11.49
N PHE A 50 -3.15 -7.26 11.12
CA PHE A 50 -2.73 -6.18 10.22
C PHE A 50 -3.39 -6.28 8.83
N LEU A 51 -3.47 -7.48 8.26
CA LEU A 51 -4.10 -7.71 6.95
C LEU A 51 -5.60 -7.43 6.99
N ILE A 52 -6.32 -7.93 8.00
CA ILE A 52 -7.75 -7.69 8.18
C ILE A 52 -8.02 -6.19 8.38
N LEU A 53 -7.16 -5.50 9.13
CA LEU A 53 -7.26 -4.05 9.33
C LEU A 53 -7.11 -3.29 8.01
N LEU A 54 -6.15 -3.66 7.15
CA LEU A 54 -5.98 -3.04 5.83
C LEU A 54 -7.17 -3.30 4.90
N LEU A 55 -7.66 -4.54 4.87
CA LEU A 55 -8.79 -4.96 4.03
C LEU A 55 -10.09 -4.26 4.44
N SER A 56 -10.36 -4.15 5.74
CA SER A 56 -11.60 -3.56 6.27
C SER A 56 -11.64 -2.03 6.22
N SER A 57 -10.50 -1.37 6.40
CA SER A 57 -10.44 0.09 6.53
C SER A 57 -9.94 0.84 5.29
N GLY A 58 -9.30 0.13 4.35
CA GLY A 58 -8.71 0.73 3.15
C GLY A 58 -7.59 1.75 3.43
N MET A 59 -6.94 1.69 4.60
CA MET A 59 -5.84 2.58 4.92
C MET A 59 -4.54 2.17 4.22
N ARG A 60 -3.57 3.10 4.11
CA ARG A 60 -2.24 2.75 3.57
C ARG A 60 -1.47 1.94 4.61
N ALA A 61 -0.65 1.00 4.14
CA ALA A 61 0.21 0.19 5.01
C ALA A 61 1.03 1.02 6.02
N MET A 62 1.62 2.14 5.58
CA MET A 62 2.38 3.02 6.47
C MET A 62 1.53 3.74 7.53
N GLU A 63 0.27 4.08 7.19
CA GLU A 63 -0.67 4.68 8.14
C GLU A 63 -1.04 3.63 9.20
N ALA A 64 -1.29 2.38 8.80
CA ALA A 64 -1.56 1.26 9.70
C ALA A 64 -0.39 0.96 10.64
N CYS A 65 0.84 0.93 10.12
CA CYS A 65 2.04 0.69 10.94
C CYS A 65 2.30 1.79 11.99
N SER A 66 1.75 2.99 11.78
CA SER A 66 1.97 4.15 12.66
C SER A 66 0.83 4.35 13.66
N LEU A 67 -0.19 3.48 13.66
CA LEU A 67 -1.31 3.55 14.58
C LEU A 67 -0.88 3.28 16.02
N ARG A 68 -1.52 3.99 16.93
CA ARG A 68 -1.39 3.79 18.38
C ARG A 68 -2.76 3.46 18.96
N LEU A 69 -2.79 2.80 20.12
CA LEU A 69 -4.04 2.47 20.82
C LEU A 69 -4.93 3.70 21.08
N GLN A 70 -4.33 4.85 21.36
CA GLN A 70 -5.06 6.12 21.56
C GLN A 70 -5.75 6.67 20.30
N ASP A 71 -5.41 6.16 19.12
CA ASP A 71 -6.02 6.58 17.85
C ASP A 71 -7.27 5.75 17.50
N VAL A 72 -7.53 4.67 18.26
CA VAL A 72 -8.62 3.72 18.04
C VAL A 72 -9.65 3.86 19.15
N ASP A 73 -10.90 4.08 18.76
CA ASP A 73 -12.05 4.13 19.66
C ASP A 73 -12.86 2.84 19.52
N PHE A 74 -12.65 1.93 20.47
CA PHE A 74 -13.34 0.64 20.58
C PHE A 74 -14.75 0.76 21.17
N SER A 75 -15.19 1.95 21.59
CA SER A 75 -16.53 2.15 22.17
C SER A 75 -17.61 2.35 21.11
N SER A 76 -17.23 2.76 19.90
CA SER A 76 -18.14 2.95 18.77
C SER A 76 -18.24 1.70 17.91
N SER A 77 -19.45 1.32 17.49
CA SER A 77 -19.68 0.29 16.46
C SER A 77 -20.25 0.97 15.20
N PRO A 78 -19.55 0.94 14.05
CA PRO A 78 -18.24 0.32 13.80
C PRO A 78 -17.07 1.06 14.46
N THR A 79 -15.97 0.35 14.76
CA THR A 79 -14.78 0.90 15.41
C THR A 79 -14.22 2.07 14.61
N LYS A 80 -13.98 3.18 15.31
CA LYS A 80 -13.52 4.43 14.71
C LYS A 80 -12.00 4.56 14.89
N ILE A 81 -11.30 4.84 13.79
CA ILE A 81 -9.84 5.03 13.79
C ILE A 81 -9.51 6.42 13.25
N THR A 82 -8.70 7.17 13.99
CA THR A 82 -8.26 8.51 13.62
C THR A 82 -6.84 8.48 13.06
N ILE A 83 -6.68 8.75 11.77
CA ILE A 83 -5.36 8.81 11.14
C ILE A 83 -4.75 10.19 11.40
N ARG A 84 -3.60 10.21 12.08
CA ARG A 84 -2.84 11.43 12.38
C ARG A 84 -2.32 12.09 11.12
N ARG A 85 -2.24 13.42 11.17
CA ARG A 85 -1.71 14.27 10.09
C ARG A 85 -0.29 13.89 9.67
N GLU A 86 0.55 13.56 10.64
CA GLU A 86 1.99 13.29 10.46
C GLU A 86 2.24 12.08 9.55
N TYR A 87 1.40 11.06 9.65
CA TYR A 87 1.54 9.80 8.92
C TYR A 87 0.65 9.72 7.66
N SER A 88 -0.27 10.67 7.52
CA SER A 88 -1.14 10.80 6.35
C SER A 88 -0.37 11.26 5.11
N LYS A 89 -0.53 10.55 3.99
CA LYS A 89 0.10 10.92 2.70
C LYS A 89 -0.20 12.36 2.28
N THR A 90 -1.41 12.84 2.56
CA THR A 90 -1.88 14.18 2.20
C THR A 90 -1.69 15.22 3.31
N ARG A 91 -1.06 14.83 4.42
CA ARG A 91 -0.89 15.67 5.63
C ARG A 91 -2.22 16.26 6.11
N ARG A 92 -3.28 15.47 6.05
CA ARG A 92 -4.62 15.80 6.57
C ARG A 92 -5.08 14.71 7.52
N ILE A 93 -5.73 15.13 8.61
CA ILE A 93 -6.38 14.23 9.56
C ILE A 93 -7.63 13.69 8.89
N ARG A 94 -7.88 12.39 9.03
CA ARG A 94 -9.13 11.77 8.60
C ARG A 94 -9.55 10.67 9.55
N THR A 95 -10.85 10.52 9.69
CA THR A 95 -11.48 9.43 10.44
C THR A 95 -11.91 8.36 9.46
N ILE A 96 -11.61 7.12 9.79
CA ILE A 96 -12.04 5.93 9.05
C ILE A 96 -12.70 4.96 10.02
N TYR A 97 -13.40 3.98 9.48
CA TYR A 97 -14.05 2.93 10.26
C TYR A 97 -13.55 1.57 9.77
N CYS A 98 -13.51 0.58 10.67
CA CYS A 98 -13.20 -0.80 10.33
C CYS A 98 -14.35 -1.73 10.75
N SER A 99 -14.40 -2.91 10.16
CA SER A 99 -15.35 -3.96 10.55
C SER A 99 -15.01 -4.55 11.91
N ASP A 100 -16.00 -5.17 12.54
CA ASP A 100 -15.86 -5.81 13.85
C ASP A 100 -14.86 -6.99 13.83
N GLU A 101 -14.62 -7.58 12.66
CA GLU A 101 -13.60 -8.64 12.47
C GLU A 101 -12.16 -8.15 12.73
N ALA A 102 -11.94 -6.83 12.67
CA ALA A 102 -10.64 -6.20 12.87
C ALA A 102 -10.36 -5.79 14.33
N THR A 103 -11.32 -5.95 15.24
CA THR A 103 -11.26 -5.52 16.64
C THR A 103 -11.60 -6.63 17.61
#